data_AF-A0AAW0XVX5-F1
#
_entry.id   AF-A0AAW0XVX5-F1
#
_cell.length_a   1.000
_cell.length_b   1.000
_cell.length_c   1.000
_cell.angle_alpha   90.00
_cell.angle_beta   90.00
_cell.angle_gamma   90.00
#
_symmetry.space_group_name_H-M   'P 1'
#
loop_
_entity.id
_entity.type
_entity.pdbx_description
1 polymer ?
#
loop_
_entity_poly.entity_id
_entity_poly.type
_entity_poly.pdbx_seq_one_letter_code
_entity_poly.pdbx_strand_id
1 'polypeptide(L)'
;MDALELFRQCKKGDIEEVRLLVEQRDIDVNIRDKWDSTPLYYACLCGHKQIVEYLIGAGARCEANTFDGERCLYGALTDDIRWLLAQHNLVTTHTIRRDAYDEFLRRLFESGEYSDITFVVQGKSFPLHRCLLIARSEYFRDMFSSRWHDRSRITINKDLVHPGAFSAVMKYIYTGRFECSLELVERSIRIGMNCKLTNFKTMVEDALKKALTLQMEKHGLVKVTTVVVEPDSSEGMGSESVGADLRELTQATLPPHLRFWPTEMPFCNTQDQPPFADVCFMVDGHPFMCHKMFFCPRSEYFKALLRDHFHETEWRDSHDSRIPVVTLHNISAEVFAILVHYLYCNQTIVNMENSMDVMVAADMLLVPGLKRQCGVYLGTQLHTDNVIIILRLSRMFQLPRLGDQCVAFMAKNLDQILEQQEFRDLVLADAQEVQGRQETDTVEIVDELRYHISSAVQTISGIHEARTKLSSLEALLDDLGIEA
;
A
#
# COMPACT_ATOMS: atom_id res chain seq x y z
N MET A 1 -18.19 -5.17 14.20
CA MET A 1 -19.14 -4.21 13.57
C MET A 1 -18.81 -3.95 12.09
N ASP A 2 -17.52 -3.87 11.74
CA ASP A 2 -17.06 -3.36 10.44
C ASP A 2 -17.19 -4.34 9.26
N ALA A 3 -17.13 -5.65 9.52
CA ALA A 3 -17.39 -6.68 8.51
C ALA A 3 -18.80 -6.54 7.89
N LEU A 4 -19.80 -6.24 8.72
CA LEU A 4 -21.18 -6.01 8.28
C LEU A 4 -21.30 -4.77 7.40
N GLU A 5 -20.48 -3.75 7.67
CA GLU A 5 -20.41 -2.53 6.88
C GLU A 5 -19.89 -2.81 5.48
N LEU A 6 -18.81 -3.60 5.34
CA LEU A 6 -18.26 -3.95 4.04
C LEU A 6 -19.31 -4.63 3.14
N PHE A 7 -20.08 -5.59 3.68
CA PHE A 7 -21.19 -6.21 2.94
C PHE A 7 -22.27 -5.19 2.53
N ARG A 8 -22.57 -4.20 3.40
CA ARG A 8 -23.57 -3.16 3.09
C ARG A 8 -23.08 -2.24 1.98
N GLN A 9 -21.82 -1.81 2.01
CA GLN A 9 -21.25 -0.92 1.00
C GLN A 9 -21.10 -1.62 -0.36
N CYS A 10 -20.72 -2.90 -0.36
CA CYS A 10 -20.73 -3.72 -1.58
C CYS A 10 -22.13 -3.88 -2.19
N LYS A 11 -23.20 -3.86 -1.39
CA LYS A 11 -24.59 -3.85 -1.90
C LYS A 11 -24.99 -2.47 -2.43
N LYS A 12 -24.62 -1.41 -1.72
CA LYS A 12 -24.97 -0.02 -2.05
C LYS A 12 -24.25 0.48 -3.31
N GLY A 13 -23.02 0.04 -3.54
CA GLY A 13 -22.18 0.51 -4.65
C GLY A 13 -21.20 1.61 -4.29
N ASP A 14 -20.88 1.77 -3.01
CA ASP A 14 -20.02 2.86 -2.51
C ASP A 14 -18.53 2.46 -2.52
N ILE A 15 -17.86 2.66 -3.66
CA ILE A 15 -16.47 2.22 -3.86
C ILE A 15 -15.48 2.92 -2.91
N GLU A 16 -15.70 4.19 -2.59
CA GLU A 16 -14.78 4.94 -1.72
C GLU A 16 -14.85 4.41 -0.29
N GLU A 17 -16.05 4.08 0.20
CA GLU A 17 -16.20 3.46 1.52
C GLU A 17 -15.67 2.03 1.54
N VAL A 18 -15.87 1.24 0.47
CA VAL A 18 -15.26 -0.10 0.36
C VAL A 18 -13.73 0.00 0.41
N ARG A 19 -13.12 0.96 -0.29
CA ARG A 19 -11.68 1.22 -0.24
C ARG A 19 -11.23 1.61 1.14
N LEU A 20 -11.95 2.52 1.81
CA LEU A 20 -11.65 2.92 3.17
C LEU A 20 -11.66 1.72 4.12
N LEU A 21 -12.69 0.88 4.06
CA LEU A 21 -12.82 -0.30 4.91
C LEU A 21 -11.71 -1.33 4.67
N VAL A 22 -11.33 -1.58 3.42
CA VAL A 22 -10.29 -2.56 3.08
C VAL A 22 -8.87 -2.01 3.29
N GLU A 23 -8.62 -0.74 2.96
CA GLU A 23 -7.29 -0.13 3.03
C GLU A 23 -6.96 0.47 4.39
N GLN A 24 -7.93 1.10 5.05
CA GLN A 24 -7.70 1.80 6.33
C GLN A 24 -8.04 0.94 7.53
N ARG A 25 -9.12 0.13 7.46
CA ARG A 25 -9.53 -0.78 8.54
C ARG A 25 -9.03 -2.22 8.38
N ASP A 26 -8.30 -2.49 7.31
CA ASP A 26 -7.62 -3.76 7.04
C ASP A 26 -8.53 -5.02 7.06
N ILE A 27 -9.81 -4.82 6.72
CA ILE A 27 -10.81 -5.89 6.67
C ILE A 27 -10.43 -6.90 5.59
N ASP A 28 -10.47 -8.19 5.93
CA ASP A 28 -10.28 -9.25 4.94
C ASP A 28 -11.40 -9.22 3.89
N VAL A 29 -11.04 -9.17 2.61
CA VAL A 29 -12.00 -9.18 1.50
C VAL A 29 -12.67 -10.53 1.30
N ASN A 30 -12.17 -11.58 1.97
CA ASN A 30 -12.72 -12.93 1.93
C ASN A 30 -13.54 -13.29 3.18
N ILE A 31 -13.92 -12.31 4.00
CA ILE A 31 -14.86 -12.53 5.11
C ILE A 31 -16.16 -13.18 4.62
N ARG A 32 -16.77 -13.98 5.49
CA ARG A 32 -18.03 -14.69 5.21
C ARG A 32 -19.11 -14.20 6.16
N ASP A 33 -20.29 -13.95 5.63
CA ASP A 33 -21.46 -13.66 6.45
C ASP A 33 -22.14 -14.95 6.95
N LYS A 34 -23.24 -14.80 7.68
CA LYS A 34 -24.03 -15.94 8.20
C LYS A 34 -24.65 -16.85 7.12
N TRP A 35 -24.62 -16.43 5.86
CA TRP A 35 -25.08 -17.22 4.71
C TRP A 35 -23.91 -17.70 3.84
N ASP A 36 -22.71 -17.70 4.41
CA ASP A 36 -21.49 -18.14 3.74
C ASP A 36 -21.17 -17.33 2.47
N SER A 37 -21.63 -16.07 2.42
CA SER A 37 -21.46 -15.19 1.26
C SER A 37 -20.33 -14.19 1.47
N THR A 38 -19.60 -13.90 0.40
CA THR A 38 -18.45 -12.99 0.40
C THR A 38 -18.83 -11.58 -0.06
N PRO A 39 -18.04 -10.54 0.27
CA PRO A 39 -18.23 -9.19 -0.25
C PRO A 39 -18.25 -9.16 -1.79
N LEU A 40 -17.39 -9.96 -2.42
CA LEU A 40 -17.30 -10.09 -3.88
C LEU A 40 -18.61 -10.58 -4.48
N TYR A 41 -19.24 -11.60 -3.88
CA TYR A 41 -20.52 -12.11 -4.33
C TYR A 41 -21.60 -11.03 -4.37
N TYR A 42 -21.70 -10.20 -3.32
CA TYR A 42 -22.68 -9.11 -3.29
C TYR A 42 -22.39 -8.01 -4.31
N ALA A 43 -21.13 -7.65 -4.52
CA ALA A 43 -20.75 -6.69 -5.55
C ALA A 43 -21.14 -7.19 -6.96
N CYS A 44 -20.95 -8.49 -7.23
CA CYS A 44 -21.36 -9.14 -8.48
C CYS A 44 -22.89 -9.15 -8.62
N LEU A 45 -23.61 -9.52 -7.56
CA LEU A 45 -25.06 -9.62 -7.53
C LEU A 45 -25.75 -8.26 -7.72
N CYS A 46 -25.19 -7.21 -7.16
CA CYS A 46 -25.72 -5.85 -7.27
C CYS A 46 -25.21 -5.10 -8.52
N GLY A 47 -24.30 -5.70 -9.30
CA GLY A 47 -23.84 -5.13 -10.57
C GLY A 47 -22.78 -4.04 -10.48
N HIS A 48 -22.07 -3.94 -9.35
CA HIS A 48 -21.11 -2.87 -9.09
C HIS A 48 -19.72 -3.21 -9.63
N LYS A 49 -19.54 -3.11 -10.96
CA LYS A 49 -18.31 -3.50 -11.66
C LYS A 49 -17.02 -2.93 -11.05
N GLN A 50 -17.02 -1.65 -10.65
CA GLN A 50 -15.85 -0.99 -10.04
C GLN A 50 -15.47 -1.61 -8.69
N ILE A 51 -16.45 -2.06 -7.90
CA ILE A 51 -16.21 -2.78 -6.63
C ILE A 51 -15.73 -4.19 -6.90
N VAL A 52 -16.28 -4.87 -7.91
CA VAL A 52 -15.83 -6.20 -8.32
C VAL A 52 -14.34 -6.14 -8.73
N GLU A 53 -13.96 -5.20 -9.60
CA GLU A 53 -12.57 -4.95 -9.99
C GLU A 53 -11.67 -4.73 -8.77
N TYR A 54 -12.13 -3.92 -7.82
CA TYR A 54 -11.37 -3.59 -6.63
C TYR A 54 -11.20 -4.78 -5.67
N LEU A 55 -12.27 -5.52 -5.36
CA LEU A 55 -12.23 -6.63 -4.41
C LEU A 55 -11.36 -7.78 -4.95
N ILE A 56 -11.50 -8.06 -6.25
CA ILE A 56 -10.61 -8.96 -6.96
C ILE A 56 -9.16 -8.45 -6.87
N GLY A 57 -8.96 -7.15 -7.12
CA GLY A 57 -7.75 -6.35 -6.79
C GLY A 57 -7.12 -6.67 -5.45
N ALA A 58 -7.95 -6.63 -4.42
CA ALA A 58 -7.56 -6.82 -3.03
C ALA A 58 -7.38 -8.29 -2.63
N GLY A 59 -7.49 -9.25 -3.57
CA GLY A 59 -7.27 -10.68 -3.34
C GLY A 59 -8.53 -11.46 -2.97
N ALA A 60 -9.71 -11.00 -3.41
CA ALA A 60 -10.94 -11.79 -3.26
C ALA A 60 -10.86 -13.09 -4.08
N ARG A 61 -11.19 -14.21 -3.44
CA ARG A 61 -11.17 -15.54 -4.05
C ARG A 61 -12.27 -15.67 -5.09
N CYS A 62 -11.88 -15.91 -6.34
CA CYS A 62 -12.79 -16.11 -7.46
C CYS A 62 -12.21 -17.06 -8.51
N GLU A 63 -11.95 -18.30 -8.09
CA GLU A 63 -11.40 -19.34 -8.97
C GLU A 63 -12.52 -20.09 -9.68
N ALA A 64 -12.36 -20.35 -10.99
CA ALA A 64 -13.35 -21.13 -11.74
C ALA A 64 -13.44 -22.58 -11.20
N ASN A 65 -14.64 -23.16 -11.25
CA ASN A 65 -14.95 -24.47 -10.68
C ASN A 65 -14.81 -24.57 -9.15
N THR A 66 -14.71 -23.45 -8.44
CA THR A 66 -14.87 -23.39 -6.98
C THR A 66 -16.27 -22.91 -6.62
N PHE A 67 -16.76 -23.30 -5.44
CA PHE A 67 -18.08 -22.87 -4.96
C PHE A 67 -18.24 -21.34 -4.99
N ASP A 68 -17.21 -20.60 -4.57
CA ASP A 68 -17.22 -19.14 -4.51
C ASP A 68 -17.15 -18.50 -5.91
N GLY A 69 -16.28 -19.02 -6.78
CA GLY A 69 -16.13 -18.50 -8.14
C GLY A 69 -17.36 -18.74 -9.01
N GLU A 70 -17.96 -19.93 -8.94
CA GLU A 70 -19.20 -20.24 -9.66
C GLU A 70 -20.35 -19.33 -9.18
N ARG A 71 -20.49 -19.13 -7.86
CA ARG A 71 -21.51 -18.22 -7.29
C ARG A 71 -21.35 -16.78 -7.78
N CYS A 72 -20.12 -16.27 -7.85
CA CYS A 72 -19.87 -14.94 -8.38
C CYS A 72 -20.19 -14.84 -9.88
N LEU A 73 -19.85 -15.87 -10.66
CA LEU A 73 -20.09 -15.93 -12.10
C LEU A 73 -21.58 -16.04 -12.46
N TYR A 74 -22.31 -16.94 -11.79
CA TYR A 74 -23.77 -17.08 -11.94
C TYR A 74 -24.52 -15.89 -11.36
N GLY A 75 -24.05 -15.34 -10.24
CA GLY A 75 -24.64 -14.20 -9.56
C GLY A 75 -24.40 -12.85 -10.24
N ALA A 76 -23.48 -12.76 -11.19
CA ALA A 76 -23.15 -11.50 -11.87
C ALA A 76 -24.38 -10.88 -12.57
N LEU A 77 -24.74 -9.65 -12.19
CA LEU A 77 -25.88 -8.93 -12.76
C LEU A 77 -25.67 -8.57 -14.23
N THR A 78 -24.43 -8.31 -14.65
CA THR A 78 -24.10 -7.84 -16.00
C THR A 78 -23.12 -8.78 -16.71
N ASP A 79 -23.23 -8.86 -18.04
CA ASP A 79 -22.32 -9.64 -18.88
C ASP A 79 -20.88 -9.12 -18.80
N ASP A 80 -20.72 -7.80 -18.61
CA ASP A 80 -19.44 -7.15 -18.34
C ASP A 80 -18.73 -7.71 -17.11
N ILE A 81 -19.47 -7.86 -16.00
CA ILE A 81 -18.93 -8.45 -14.76
C ILE A 81 -18.63 -9.93 -14.96
N ARG A 82 -19.53 -10.65 -15.64
CA ARG A 82 -19.30 -12.09 -15.92
C ARG A 82 -18.07 -12.31 -16.77
N TRP A 83 -17.85 -11.47 -17.79
CA TRP A 83 -16.66 -11.50 -18.61
C TRP A 83 -15.40 -11.14 -17.82
N LEU A 84 -15.49 -10.14 -16.94
CA LEU A 84 -14.40 -9.75 -16.05
C LEU A 84 -13.96 -10.89 -15.12
N LEU A 85 -14.92 -11.56 -14.48
CA LEU A 85 -14.67 -12.72 -13.61
C LEU A 85 -14.09 -13.91 -14.39
N ALA A 86 -14.59 -14.18 -15.60
CA ALA A 86 -14.09 -15.26 -16.45
C ALA A 86 -12.66 -14.97 -16.98
N GLN A 87 -12.35 -13.70 -17.25
CA GLN A 87 -11.02 -13.27 -17.68
C GLN A 87 -10.01 -13.16 -16.53
N HIS A 88 -10.49 -13.05 -15.29
CA HIS A 88 -9.62 -12.98 -14.13
C HIS A 88 -8.70 -14.21 -13.99
N ASN A 89 -9.06 -15.37 -14.55
CA ASN A 89 -8.17 -16.55 -14.62
C ASN A 89 -7.00 -16.39 -15.62
N LEU A 90 -6.97 -15.34 -16.44
CA LEU A 90 -5.88 -15.00 -17.37
C LEU A 90 -4.98 -13.87 -16.86
N VAL A 91 -5.44 -13.18 -15.82
CA VAL A 91 -4.70 -12.12 -15.15
C VAL A 91 -4.16 -12.74 -13.86
N THR A 92 -2.84 -12.87 -13.73
CA THR A 92 -2.30 -13.53 -12.55
C THR A 92 -2.70 -12.75 -11.29
N THR A 93 -2.86 -13.44 -10.16
CA THR A 93 -3.01 -12.83 -8.82
C THR A 93 -1.94 -11.75 -8.56
N HIS A 94 -0.79 -11.83 -9.24
CA HIS A 94 0.28 -10.83 -9.23
C HIS A 94 -0.01 -9.55 -10.03
N THR A 95 -0.79 -9.59 -11.11
CA THR A 95 -1.14 -8.39 -11.89
C THR A 95 -2.15 -7.49 -11.16
N ILE A 96 -2.81 -8.03 -10.13
CA ILE A 96 -4.02 -7.47 -9.53
C ILE A 96 -3.83 -7.01 -8.08
N ARG A 97 -2.76 -7.46 -7.39
CA ARG A 97 -2.19 -6.73 -6.26
C ARG A 97 -1.59 -5.41 -6.76
N ARG A 98 -2.42 -4.42 -7.09
CA ARG A 98 -1.94 -3.03 -7.13
C ARG A 98 -1.60 -2.70 -5.69
N ASP A 99 -0.31 -2.74 -5.35
CA ASP A 99 0.17 -2.19 -4.10
C ASP A 99 -0.39 -0.77 -3.97
N ALA A 100 -0.82 -0.37 -2.77
CA ALA A 100 -1.36 0.95 -2.51
C ALA A 100 -0.41 2.07 -3.00
N TYR A 101 0.89 1.75 -3.07
CA TYR A 101 1.90 2.64 -3.62
C TYR A 101 1.85 2.82 -5.14
N ASP A 102 1.68 1.74 -5.91
CA ASP A 102 1.58 1.84 -7.37
C ASP A 102 0.32 2.60 -7.79
N GLU A 103 -0.77 2.39 -7.04
CA GLU A 103 -2.01 3.12 -7.21
C GLU A 103 -1.85 4.61 -6.86
N PHE A 104 -1.09 4.94 -5.81
CA PHE A 104 -0.70 6.31 -5.50
C PHE A 104 0.05 6.97 -6.67
N LEU A 105 1.10 6.33 -7.20
CA LEU A 105 1.91 6.85 -8.31
C LEU A 105 1.07 7.03 -9.59
N ARG A 106 0.15 6.09 -9.85
CA ARG A 106 -0.81 6.17 -10.96
C ARG A 106 -1.75 7.37 -10.81
N ARG A 107 -2.37 7.54 -9.64
CA ARG A 107 -3.27 8.68 -9.35
C ARG A 107 -2.54 10.01 -9.44
N LEU A 108 -1.30 10.06 -8.97
CA LEU A 108 -0.47 11.25 -9.06
C LEU A 108 -0.21 11.63 -10.52
N PHE A 109 0.13 10.66 -11.38
CA PHE A 109 0.31 10.90 -12.82
C PHE A 109 -0.98 11.37 -13.50
N GLU A 110 -2.11 10.74 -13.19
CA GLU A 110 -3.39 11.02 -13.85
C GLU A 110 -4.01 12.36 -13.41
N SER A 111 -3.91 12.68 -12.13
CA SER A 111 -4.46 13.92 -11.57
C SER A 111 -3.59 15.13 -11.85
N GLY A 112 -2.26 14.96 -11.82
CA GLY A 112 -1.31 16.08 -11.85
C GLY A 112 -1.35 16.97 -10.61
N GLU A 113 -1.94 16.51 -9.50
CA GLU A 113 -1.92 17.27 -8.24
C GLU A 113 -0.48 17.52 -7.80
N TYR A 114 -0.17 18.76 -7.38
CA TYR A 114 1.18 19.22 -7.01
C TYR A 114 2.21 19.26 -8.17
N SER A 115 1.76 19.19 -9.42
CA SER A 115 2.67 19.33 -10.58
C SER A 115 3.36 20.70 -10.59
N ASP A 116 4.66 20.71 -10.81
CA ASP A 116 5.50 21.91 -10.89
C ASP A 116 5.95 22.22 -12.33
N ILE A 117 5.58 21.36 -13.29
CA ILE A 117 5.87 21.54 -14.71
C ILE A 117 4.75 21.03 -15.62
N THR A 118 4.53 21.67 -16.77
CA THR A 118 3.57 21.22 -17.78
C THR A 118 4.24 21.02 -19.14
N PHE A 119 4.11 19.82 -19.71
CA PHE A 119 4.49 19.53 -21.09
C PHE A 119 3.29 19.68 -22.03
N VAL A 120 3.51 20.28 -23.20
CA VAL A 120 2.48 20.44 -24.23
C VAL A 120 2.92 19.70 -25.48
N VAL A 121 2.23 18.63 -25.81
CA VAL A 121 2.53 17.75 -26.94
C VAL A 121 1.33 17.73 -27.87
N GLN A 122 1.53 18.24 -29.09
CA GLN A 122 0.45 18.39 -30.10
C GLN A 122 -0.84 19.04 -29.52
N GLY A 123 -0.68 20.05 -28.66
CA GLY A 123 -1.79 20.76 -28.03
C GLY A 123 -2.37 20.09 -26.76
N LYS A 124 -2.05 18.82 -26.48
CA LYS A 124 -2.42 18.16 -25.23
C LYS A 124 -1.44 18.54 -24.12
N SER A 125 -1.97 18.95 -22.96
CA SER A 125 -1.17 19.31 -21.78
C SER A 125 -1.00 18.12 -20.85
N PHE A 126 0.19 18.00 -20.28
CA PHE A 126 0.60 16.95 -19.35
C PHE A 126 1.25 17.63 -18.12
N PRO A 127 0.50 17.87 -17.03
CA PRO A 127 1.06 18.30 -15.76
C PRO A 127 1.89 17.15 -15.16
N LEU A 128 3.15 17.42 -14.80
CA LEU A 128 4.13 16.44 -14.29
C LEU A 128 4.97 17.05 -13.15
N HIS A 129 5.76 16.20 -12.48
CA HIS A 129 6.59 16.51 -11.33
C HIS A 129 8.07 16.39 -11.69
N ARG A 130 8.84 17.47 -11.60
CA ARG A 130 10.27 17.47 -11.95
C ARG A 130 11.06 16.49 -11.09
N CYS A 131 10.79 16.43 -9.78
CA CYS A 131 11.50 15.55 -8.85
C CYS A 131 11.41 14.07 -9.25
N LEU A 132 10.24 13.60 -9.70
CA LEU A 132 10.06 12.23 -10.22
C LEU A 132 10.79 12.02 -11.55
N LEU A 133 10.70 12.99 -12.46
CA LEU A 133 11.35 12.90 -13.77
C LEU A 133 12.88 12.81 -13.63
N ILE A 134 13.51 13.62 -12.77
CA ILE A 134 14.97 13.59 -12.57
C ILE A 134 15.48 12.35 -11.83
N ALA A 135 14.63 11.75 -10.97
CA ALA A 135 15.00 10.55 -10.24
C ALA A 135 15.13 9.34 -11.18
N ARG A 136 14.34 9.33 -12.26
CA ARG A 136 14.20 8.19 -13.18
C ARG A 136 14.78 8.43 -14.58
N SER A 137 15.29 9.63 -14.87
CA SER A 137 15.81 9.99 -16.18
C SER A 137 16.91 11.04 -16.11
N GLU A 138 18.10 10.64 -16.53
CA GLU A 138 19.26 11.52 -16.70
C GLU A 138 18.96 12.64 -17.73
N TYR A 139 18.17 12.36 -18.76
CA TYR A 139 17.78 13.37 -19.74
C TYR A 139 17.03 14.53 -19.09
N PHE A 140 16.01 14.23 -18.27
CA PHE A 140 15.25 15.28 -17.60
C PHE A 140 16.12 16.06 -16.61
N ARG A 141 17.04 15.37 -15.93
CA ARG A 141 18.04 16.01 -15.07
C ARG A 141 18.88 17.03 -15.83
N ASP A 142 19.52 16.62 -16.92
CA ASP A 142 20.37 17.48 -17.75
C ASP A 142 19.59 18.69 -18.25
N MET A 143 18.35 18.48 -18.68
CA MET A 143 17.51 19.52 -19.26
C MET A 143 17.01 20.52 -18.21
N PHE A 144 16.60 20.07 -17.03
CA PHE A 144 16.18 20.97 -15.95
C PHE A 144 17.35 21.71 -15.31
N SER A 145 18.57 21.15 -15.33
CA SER A 145 19.78 21.87 -14.91
C SER A 145 20.31 22.85 -15.97
N SER A 146 19.74 22.85 -17.19
CA SER A 146 20.21 23.69 -18.29
C SER A 146 19.05 24.41 -18.98
N ARG A 147 18.61 23.95 -20.15
CA ARG A 147 17.67 24.66 -21.04
C ARG A 147 16.29 24.93 -20.42
N TRP A 148 15.88 24.11 -19.46
CA TRP A 148 14.54 24.13 -18.85
C TRP A 148 14.54 24.60 -17.41
N HIS A 149 15.64 25.17 -16.89
CA HIS A 149 15.77 25.58 -15.49
C HIS A 149 14.59 26.47 -15.01
N ASP A 150 14.34 27.60 -15.66
CA ASP A 150 13.28 28.54 -15.25
C ASP A 150 11.93 28.29 -15.96
N ARG A 151 11.75 27.12 -16.58
CA ARG A 151 10.55 26.85 -17.38
C ARG A 151 9.54 26.02 -16.60
N SER A 152 8.38 26.60 -16.34
CA SER A 152 7.19 25.88 -15.84
C SER A 152 6.37 25.24 -16.96
N ARG A 153 6.61 25.61 -18.22
CA ARG A 153 5.88 25.08 -19.38
C ARG A 153 6.81 24.78 -20.55
N ILE A 154 6.76 23.55 -21.06
CA ILE A 154 7.58 23.07 -22.17
C ILE A 154 6.67 22.64 -23.32
N THR A 155 6.78 23.33 -24.45
CA THR A 155 6.06 22.96 -25.68
C THR A 155 6.97 22.13 -26.58
N ILE A 156 6.55 20.90 -26.88
CA ILE A 156 7.23 20.00 -27.83
C ILE A 156 6.61 20.23 -29.21
N ASN A 157 7.42 20.75 -30.14
CA ASN A 157 6.96 21.18 -31.46
C ASN A 157 6.78 19.99 -32.45
N LYS A 158 5.93 20.21 -33.48
CA LYS A 158 5.10 19.24 -34.23
C LYS A 158 5.80 18.01 -34.89
N ASP A 159 4.99 16.95 -35.05
CA ASP A 159 5.15 15.63 -35.69
C ASP A 159 6.14 14.60 -35.14
N LEU A 160 7.12 15.00 -34.32
CA LEU A 160 8.12 14.05 -33.79
C LEU A 160 7.60 13.18 -32.63
N VAL A 161 6.68 13.69 -31.82
CA VAL A 161 6.21 13.04 -30.59
C VAL A 161 4.70 12.91 -30.58
N HIS A 162 4.20 11.66 -30.55
CA HIS A 162 2.78 11.36 -30.44
C HIS A 162 2.30 11.46 -28.98
N PRO A 163 1.20 12.17 -28.66
CA PRO A 163 0.75 12.37 -27.28
C PRO A 163 0.48 11.08 -26.52
N GLY A 164 -0.07 10.05 -27.19
CA GLY A 164 -0.30 8.75 -26.57
C GLY A 164 0.99 8.01 -26.21
N ALA A 165 2.01 8.10 -27.07
CA ALA A 165 3.31 7.48 -26.81
C ALA A 165 4.06 8.24 -25.70
N PHE A 166 3.99 9.57 -25.71
CA PHE A 166 4.51 10.41 -24.63
C PHE A 166 3.86 10.06 -23.29
N SER A 167 2.53 10.00 -23.25
CA SER A 167 1.78 9.61 -22.06
C SER A 167 2.18 8.24 -21.53
N ALA A 168 2.37 7.25 -22.40
CA ALA A 168 2.76 5.90 -22.01
C ALA A 168 4.16 5.85 -21.39
N VAL A 169 5.12 6.59 -21.97
CA VAL A 169 6.49 6.68 -21.42
C VAL A 169 6.50 7.46 -20.11
N MET A 170 5.76 8.56 -19.99
CA MET A 170 5.66 9.28 -18.71
C MET A 170 4.99 8.42 -17.62
N LYS A 171 3.93 7.67 -17.96
CA LYS A 171 3.32 6.69 -17.04
C LYS A 171 4.32 5.64 -16.57
N TYR A 172 5.17 5.14 -17.47
CA TYR A 172 6.26 4.23 -17.10
C TYR A 172 7.28 4.86 -16.15
N ILE A 173 7.66 6.13 -16.37
CA ILE A 173 8.57 6.84 -15.46
C ILE A 173 7.98 6.89 -14.03
N TYR A 174 6.67 7.13 -13.91
CA TYR A 174 5.98 7.23 -12.63
C TYR A 174 5.75 5.88 -11.95
N THR A 175 5.37 4.86 -12.72
CA THR A 175 4.78 3.63 -12.15
C THR A 175 5.59 2.37 -12.43
N GLY A 176 6.63 2.46 -13.26
CA GLY A 176 7.35 1.28 -13.78
C GLY A 176 6.52 0.45 -14.76
N ARG A 177 5.20 0.70 -14.86
CA ARG A 177 4.29 0.02 -15.77
C ARG A 177 4.21 0.74 -17.10
N PHE A 178 4.46 0.01 -18.18
CA PHE A 178 4.28 0.51 -19.54
C PHE A 178 3.05 -0.11 -20.18
N GLU A 179 2.22 0.73 -20.82
CA GLU A 179 1.04 0.27 -21.55
C GLU A 179 0.77 1.20 -22.72
N CYS A 180 0.73 0.64 -23.94
CA CYS A 180 0.30 1.39 -25.11
C CYS A 180 -0.28 0.49 -26.21
N SER A 181 -1.04 1.07 -27.12
CA SER A 181 -1.50 0.39 -28.32
C SER A 181 -0.31 -0.06 -29.19
N LEU A 182 -0.44 -1.20 -29.86
CA LEU A 182 0.60 -1.78 -30.72
C LEU A 182 1.18 -0.77 -31.73
N GLU A 183 0.33 0.11 -32.30
CA GLU A 183 0.71 1.16 -33.26
C GLU A 183 1.63 2.25 -32.69
N LEU A 184 1.72 2.36 -31.38
CA LEU A 184 2.52 3.37 -30.67
C LEU A 184 3.79 2.81 -30.06
N VAL A 185 4.05 1.51 -30.15
CA VAL A 185 5.20 0.86 -29.50
C VAL A 185 6.51 1.45 -30.00
N GLU A 186 6.75 1.49 -31.31
CA GLU A 186 7.99 2.05 -31.87
C GLU A 186 8.19 3.52 -31.51
N ARG A 187 7.11 4.30 -31.51
CA ARG A 187 7.15 5.72 -31.11
C ARG A 187 7.50 5.87 -29.63
N SER A 188 6.97 5.00 -28.78
CA SER A 188 7.25 4.98 -27.35
C SER A 188 8.69 4.58 -27.06
N ILE A 189 9.22 3.57 -27.76
CA ILE A 189 10.63 3.17 -27.68
C ILE A 189 11.55 4.36 -28.01
N ARG A 190 11.28 5.08 -29.10
CA ARG A 190 12.06 6.27 -29.48
C ARG A 190 12.03 7.35 -28.39
N ILE A 191 10.87 7.61 -27.79
CA ILE A 191 10.74 8.58 -26.69
C ILE A 191 11.54 8.11 -25.47
N GLY A 192 11.42 6.83 -25.07
CA GLY A 192 12.14 6.27 -23.94
C GLY A 192 13.66 6.32 -24.12
N MET A 193 14.15 6.03 -25.32
CA MET A 193 15.57 6.18 -25.67
C MET A 193 16.04 7.65 -25.57
N ASN A 194 15.25 8.59 -26.10
CA ASN A 194 15.56 10.02 -25.98
C ASN A 194 15.55 10.50 -24.52
N CYS A 195 14.70 9.89 -23.69
CA CYS A 195 14.67 10.14 -22.24
C CYS A 195 15.77 9.39 -21.47
N LYS A 196 16.70 8.71 -22.16
CA LYS A 196 17.79 7.91 -21.56
C LYS A 196 17.28 6.89 -20.52
N LEU A 197 16.13 6.24 -20.78
CA LEU A 197 15.60 5.22 -19.87
C LEU A 197 16.34 3.89 -20.05
N THR A 198 17.08 3.47 -19.03
CA THR A 198 17.82 2.20 -19.00
C THR A 198 16.87 1.01 -19.13
N ASN A 199 17.27 -0.01 -19.89
CA ASN A 199 16.54 -1.27 -20.12
C ASN A 199 15.12 -1.14 -20.74
N PHE A 200 14.58 0.07 -20.91
CA PHE A 200 13.21 0.29 -21.38
C PHE A 200 12.97 -0.29 -22.78
N LYS A 201 13.91 -0.09 -23.70
CA LYS A 201 13.79 -0.62 -25.07
C LYS A 201 13.69 -2.15 -25.07
N THR A 202 14.65 -2.81 -24.42
CA THR A 202 14.73 -4.28 -24.38
C THR A 202 13.49 -4.88 -23.73
N MET A 203 13.05 -4.28 -22.61
CA MET A 203 11.84 -4.66 -21.89
C MET A 203 10.58 -4.60 -22.76
N VAL A 204 10.38 -3.49 -23.49
CA VAL A 204 9.20 -3.32 -24.36
C VAL A 204 9.26 -4.24 -25.58
N GLU A 205 10.44 -4.45 -26.17
CA GLU A 205 10.63 -5.38 -27.29
C GLU A 205 10.37 -6.83 -26.87
N ASP A 206 10.82 -7.25 -25.69
CA ASP A 206 10.57 -8.58 -25.13
C ASP A 206 9.08 -8.80 -24.83
N ALA A 207 8.40 -7.81 -24.26
CA ALA A 207 6.96 -7.88 -24.02
C ALA A 207 6.16 -7.97 -25.32
N LEU A 208 6.54 -7.18 -26.34
CA LEU A 208 5.94 -7.27 -27.67
C LEU A 208 6.14 -8.66 -28.27
N LYS A 209 7.34 -9.22 -28.19
CA LYS A 209 7.66 -10.56 -28.69
C LYS A 209 6.79 -11.62 -28.01
N LYS A 210 6.69 -11.60 -26.68
CA LYS A 210 5.83 -12.50 -25.90
C LYS A 210 4.35 -12.40 -26.33
N ALA A 211 3.83 -11.18 -26.48
CA ALA A 211 2.45 -10.97 -26.90
C ALA A 211 2.17 -11.53 -28.30
N LEU A 212 3.08 -11.31 -29.25
CA LEU A 212 2.96 -11.84 -30.61
C LEU A 212 3.06 -13.37 -30.66
N THR A 213 3.93 -13.99 -29.85
CA THR A 213 4.01 -15.46 -29.74
C THR A 213 2.68 -16.06 -29.24
N LEU A 214 2.08 -15.48 -28.20
CA LEU A 214 0.77 -15.92 -27.69
C LEU A 214 -0.34 -15.83 -28.75
N GLN A 215 -0.33 -14.78 -29.57
CA GLN A 215 -1.29 -14.65 -30.68
C GLN A 215 -1.12 -15.76 -31.72
N MET A 216 0.12 -16.15 -32.03
CA MET A 216 0.40 -17.25 -32.95
C MET A 216 -0.10 -18.59 -32.39
N GLU A 217 0.11 -18.86 -31.09
CA GLU A 217 -0.36 -20.07 -30.40
C GLU A 217 -1.89 -20.17 -30.36
N LYS A 218 -2.60 -19.04 -30.33
CA LYS A 218 -4.07 -19.00 -30.32
C LYS A 218 -4.68 -19.05 -31.74
N HIS A 219 -3.90 -19.34 -32.78
CA HIS A 219 -4.36 -19.56 -34.16
C HIS A 219 -5.31 -18.45 -34.70
N GLY A 220 -5.08 -17.19 -34.31
CA GLY A 220 -5.91 -16.06 -34.76
C GLY A 220 -7.23 -15.84 -34.02
N LEU A 221 -7.53 -16.62 -32.97
CA LEU A 221 -8.66 -16.37 -32.07
C LEU A 221 -8.46 -15.12 -31.20
N VAL A 222 -7.23 -14.64 -31.07
CA VAL A 222 -6.85 -13.48 -30.27
C VAL A 222 -6.05 -12.52 -31.14
N LYS A 223 -6.33 -11.22 -31.03
CA LYS A 223 -5.57 -10.16 -31.70
C LYS A 223 -4.91 -9.28 -30.65
N VAL A 224 -3.59 -9.14 -30.71
CA VAL A 224 -2.84 -8.22 -29.86
C VAL A 224 -3.12 -6.80 -30.33
N THR A 225 -3.70 -6.00 -29.44
CA THR A 225 -3.99 -4.57 -29.66
C THR A 225 -3.14 -3.66 -28.80
N THR A 226 -2.64 -4.18 -27.67
CA THR A 226 -1.92 -3.43 -26.64
C THR A 226 -0.70 -4.23 -26.20
N VAL A 227 0.40 -3.54 -25.95
CA VAL A 227 1.59 -4.09 -25.30
C VAL A 227 1.61 -3.57 -23.87
N VAL A 228 1.80 -4.49 -22.93
CA VAL A 228 1.88 -4.20 -21.50
C VAL A 228 3.20 -4.74 -20.98
N VAL A 229 3.91 -3.91 -20.21
CA VAL A 229 4.99 -4.34 -19.35
C VAL A 229 4.57 -4.03 -17.92
N GLU A 230 4.55 -5.06 -17.08
CA GLU A 230 4.35 -4.91 -15.64
C GLU A 230 5.70 -4.71 -14.94
N PRO A 231 5.75 -3.93 -13.85
CA PRO A 231 6.96 -3.81 -13.04
C PRO A 231 7.33 -5.18 -12.45
N ASP A 232 8.62 -5.49 -12.39
CA ASP A 232 9.10 -6.77 -11.87
C ASP A 232 8.73 -6.92 -10.38
N SER A 233 7.89 -7.92 -10.08
CA SER A 233 7.37 -8.20 -8.74
C SER A 233 8.18 -9.25 -8.00
N SER A 234 9.42 -9.54 -8.41
CA SER A 234 10.25 -10.51 -7.72
C SER A 234 10.61 -9.95 -6.34
N GLU A 235 10.08 -10.57 -5.29
CA GLU A 235 10.31 -10.30 -3.87
C GLU A 235 11.78 -10.50 -3.42
N GLY A 236 12.74 -10.49 -4.35
CA GLY A 236 14.17 -10.46 -4.06
C GLY A 236 14.64 -9.02 -3.90
N MET A 237 15.45 -8.75 -2.89
CA MET A 237 16.26 -7.53 -2.79
C MET A 237 17.07 -7.35 -4.09
N GLY A 238 16.55 -6.59 -5.06
CA GLY A 238 17.13 -6.52 -6.41
C GLY A 238 16.59 -5.38 -7.27
N SER A 239 17.02 -4.16 -6.96
CA SER A 239 17.36 -3.03 -7.85
C SER A 239 16.41 -2.45 -8.92
N GLU A 240 15.21 -2.96 -9.23
CA GLU A 240 14.42 -2.40 -10.37
C GLU A 240 12.99 -1.90 -10.03
N SER A 241 12.69 -1.59 -8.77
CA SER A 241 11.40 -0.95 -8.43
C SER A 241 11.48 0.58 -8.46
N VAL A 242 10.36 1.25 -8.79
CA VAL A 242 10.29 2.72 -8.74
C VAL A 242 10.67 3.26 -7.36
N GLY A 243 10.28 2.56 -6.28
CA GLY A 243 10.68 2.92 -4.93
C GLY A 243 12.19 2.87 -4.70
N ALA A 244 12.90 1.96 -5.36
CA ALA A 244 14.36 1.90 -5.29
C ALA A 244 15.03 3.12 -5.96
N ASP A 245 14.52 3.57 -7.10
CA ASP A 245 15.04 4.75 -7.80
C ASP A 245 14.81 6.05 -7.02
N LEU A 246 13.77 6.10 -6.19
CA LEU A 246 13.47 7.26 -5.35
C LEU A 246 14.31 7.31 -4.08
N ARG A 247 15.14 6.31 -3.79
CA ARG A 247 15.99 6.29 -2.59
C ARG A 247 16.96 7.44 -2.56
N GLU A 248 17.61 7.77 -3.67
CA GLU A 248 18.57 8.87 -3.72
C GLU A 248 17.88 10.23 -3.51
N LEU A 249 16.71 10.42 -4.13
CA LEU A 249 15.87 11.60 -3.89
C LEU A 249 15.48 11.70 -2.41
N THR A 250 15.16 10.57 -1.78
CA THR A 250 14.85 10.49 -0.35
C THR A 250 16.07 10.85 0.51
N GLN A 251 17.26 10.30 0.23
CA GLN A 251 18.46 10.61 1.03
C GLN A 251 18.81 12.10 1.01
N ALA A 252 18.48 12.80 -0.08
CA ALA A 252 18.66 14.24 -0.20
C ALA A 252 17.70 15.05 0.68
N THR A 253 16.54 14.50 1.06
CA THR A 253 15.58 15.17 1.96
C THR A 253 15.97 15.06 3.43
N LEU A 254 16.81 14.07 3.77
CA LEU A 254 17.22 13.78 5.14
C LEU A 254 18.43 14.65 5.57
N PRO A 255 18.47 15.09 6.84
CA PRO A 255 19.66 15.64 7.45
C PRO A 255 20.87 14.70 7.29
N PRO A 256 22.10 15.20 7.06
CA PRO A 256 23.25 14.36 6.74
C PRO A 256 23.54 13.21 7.72
N HIS A 257 23.27 13.41 9.01
CA HIS A 257 23.48 12.43 10.07
C HIS A 257 22.36 11.38 10.19
N LEU A 258 21.21 11.58 9.53
CA LEU A 258 20.06 10.67 9.52
C LEU A 258 19.93 9.89 8.20
N ARG A 259 20.91 10.01 7.31
CA ARG A 259 20.93 9.28 6.04
C ARG A 259 21.20 7.79 6.29
N PHE A 260 20.34 6.94 5.73
CA PHE A 260 20.39 5.48 5.92
C PHE A 260 21.55 4.81 5.16
N TRP A 261 21.99 5.39 4.05
CA TRP A 261 23.05 4.78 3.22
C TRP A 261 24.17 5.78 2.90
N PRO A 262 25.44 5.40 3.17
CA PRO A 262 26.60 6.17 2.74
C PRO A 262 26.88 5.79 1.29
N THR A 263 26.24 6.46 0.35
CA THR A 263 26.69 6.39 -1.05
C THR A 263 26.99 7.81 -1.48
N GLU A 264 28.09 7.99 -2.21
CA GLU A 264 28.29 9.21 -3.01
C GLU A 264 27.03 9.38 -3.84
N MET A 265 26.16 10.31 -3.44
CA MET A 265 24.89 10.54 -4.11
C MET A 265 25.25 11.15 -5.46
N PRO A 266 25.17 10.41 -6.58
CA PRO A 266 25.75 10.89 -7.83
C PRO A 266 25.00 12.10 -8.40
N PHE A 267 23.82 12.38 -7.83
CA PHE A 267 22.83 13.32 -8.38
C PHE A 267 22.35 14.37 -7.38
N CYS A 268 22.80 14.29 -6.13
CA CYS A 268 22.51 15.29 -5.11
C CYS A 268 23.85 15.91 -4.72
N ASN A 269 24.12 17.10 -5.24
CA ASN A 269 25.28 17.88 -4.81
C ASN A 269 25.23 17.94 -3.28
N THR A 270 26.26 17.41 -2.62
CA THR A 270 26.28 17.14 -1.18
C THR A 270 26.19 18.40 -0.30
N GLN A 271 26.03 19.57 -0.92
CA GLN A 271 26.00 20.89 -0.30
C GLN A 271 24.70 21.67 -0.53
N ASP A 272 23.78 21.22 -1.39
CA ASP A 272 22.56 21.98 -1.76
C ASP A 272 21.25 21.29 -1.33
N GLN A 273 20.20 22.11 -1.20
CA GLN A 273 18.83 21.67 -0.92
C GLN A 273 18.37 20.61 -1.94
N PRO A 274 17.52 19.65 -1.54
CA PRO A 274 16.99 18.66 -2.46
C PRO A 274 16.26 19.35 -3.63
N PRO A 275 16.46 18.85 -4.86
CA PRO A 275 15.98 19.52 -6.07
C PRO A 275 14.46 19.58 -6.09
N PHE A 276 13.92 20.79 -6.28
CA PHE A 276 12.48 21.07 -6.38
C PHE A 276 11.67 20.83 -5.09
N ALA A 277 12.32 20.81 -3.91
CA ALA A 277 11.60 20.76 -2.64
C ALA A 277 10.67 21.97 -2.47
N ASP A 278 9.43 21.69 -2.06
CA ASP A 278 8.34 22.67 -1.97
C ASP A 278 7.71 22.77 -0.57
N VAL A 279 8.27 22.04 0.41
CA VAL A 279 7.96 22.10 1.84
C VAL A 279 9.19 21.78 2.68
N CYS A 280 9.31 22.41 3.86
CA CYS A 280 10.31 22.07 4.87
C CYS A 280 9.60 21.65 6.16
N PHE A 281 9.90 20.46 6.67
CA PHE A 281 9.47 20.04 8.00
C PHE A 281 10.59 20.25 9.00
N MET A 282 10.35 21.01 10.06
CA MET A 282 11.27 21.16 11.18
C MET A 282 10.90 20.14 12.25
N VAL A 283 11.80 19.21 12.53
CA VAL A 283 11.60 18.12 13.50
C VAL A 283 12.82 18.03 14.41
N ASP A 284 12.64 18.15 15.72
CA ASP A 284 13.73 18.23 16.71
C ASP A 284 14.84 19.23 16.35
N GLY A 285 14.47 20.36 15.75
CA GLY A 285 15.43 21.38 15.30
C GLY A 285 16.19 21.02 14.01
N HIS A 286 15.90 19.87 13.39
CA HIS A 286 16.48 19.44 12.13
C HIS A 286 15.53 19.75 10.95
N PRO A 287 16.03 20.38 9.86
CA PRO A 287 15.23 20.66 8.68
C PRO A 287 15.18 19.46 7.71
N PHE A 288 13.98 19.05 7.34
CA PHE A 288 13.70 18.06 6.30
C PHE A 288 13.08 18.76 5.09
N MET A 289 13.84 18.87 4.01
CA MET A 289 13.37 19.53 2.78
C MET A 289 12.72 18.49 1.88
N CYS A 290 11.43 18.62 1.62
CA CYS A 290 10.57 17.54 1.10
C CYS A 290 9.69 17.99 -0.07
N HIS A 291 8.97 17.04 -0.69
CA HIS A 291 8.01 17.29 -1.77
C HIS A 291 6.59 16.93 -1.30
N LYS A 292 5.66 17.90 -1.33
CA LYS A 292 4.26 17.73 -0.89
C LYS A 292 3.57 16.54 -1.55
N MET A 293 3.93 16.27 -2.80
CA MET A 293 3.36 15.17 -3.60
C MET A 293 3.54 13.77 -2.99
N PHE A 294 4.54 13.54 -2.12
CA PHE A 294 4.69 12.25 -1.42
C PHE A 294 3.95 12.18 -0.08
N PHE A 295 3.64 13.33 0.52
CA PHE A 295 3.01 13.42 1.84
C PHE A 295 1.49 13.48 1.72
N CYS A 296 0.95 14.45 0.99
CA CYS A 296 -0.48 14.72 0.98
C CYS A 296 -1.33 13.54 0.46
N PRO A 297 -0.97 12.85 -0.63
CA PRO A 297 -1.78 11.72 -1.10
C PRO A 297 -1.69 10.46 -0.22
N ARG A 298 -0.70 10.40 0.68
CA ARG A 298 -0.39 9.22 1.50
C ARG A 298 -0.69 9.43 2.99
N SER A 299 -1.10 10.63 3.38
CA SER A 299 -1.45 11.02 4.74
C SER A 299 -2.48 12.14 4.73
N GLU A 300 -3.67 11.84 5.26
CA GLU A 300 -4.71 12.86 5.41
C GLU A 300 -4.31 13.94 6.43
N TYR A 301 -3.44 13.60 7.40
CA TYR A 301 -2.85 14.59 8.31
C TYR A 301 -2.03 15.64 7.54
N PHE A 302 -1.06 15.22 6.73
CA PHE A 302 -0.23 16.17 5.97
C PHE A 302 -1.04 16.92 4.91
N LYS A 303 -2.03 16.26 4.30
CA LYS A 303 -2.95 16.90 3.36
C LYS A 303 -3.75 18.01 4.03
N ALA A 304 -4.28 17.78 5.23
CA ALA A 304 -4.99 18.81 6.00
C ALA A 304 -4.03 19.93 6.41
N LEU A 305 -2.88 19.56 6.98
CA LEU A 305 -1.84 20.48 7.46
C LEU A 305 -1.33 21.43 6.37
N LEU A 306 -1.18 20.95 5.13
CA LEU A 306 -0.61 21.70 4.02
C LEU A 306 -1.64 22.38 3.11
N ARG A 307 -2.94 22.01 3.21
CA ARG A 307 -4.02 22.66 2.45
C ARG A 307 -4.49 23.95 3.11
N ASP A 308 -4.65 23.93 4.43
CA ASP A 308 -5.05 25.10 5.20
C ASP A 308 -3.79 25.89 5.58
N HIS A 309 -3.71 27.16 5.20
CA HIS A 309 -2.63 28.07 5.59
C HIS A 309 -2.69 28.37 7.10
N PHE A 310 -2.40 27.38 7.95
CA PHE A 310 -2.36 27.57 9.39
C PHE A 310 -1.23 28.54 9.78
N HIS A 311 -1.49 29.31 10.84
CA HIS A 311 -0.64 30.38 11.39
C HIS A 311 0.78 29.95 11.82
N GLU A 312 1.09 28.66 11.76
CA GLU A 312 2.38 28.05 12.12
C GLU A 312 3.40 28.04 10.98
N THR A 313 3.00 28.50 9.78
CA THR A 313 3.89 28.51 8.60
C THR A 313 4.90 29.65 8.70
N GLU A 314 6.10 29.34 9.20
CA GLU A 314 7.26 30.19 8.99
C GLU A 314 7.75 30.04 7.54
N TRP A 315 8.43 31.06 7.03
CA TRP A 315 8.88 31.08 5.65
C TRP A 315 10.41 31.11 5.63
N ARG A 316 11.03 30.13 5.00
CA ARG A 316 12.47 30.17 4.73
C ARG A 316 12.70 30.81 3.37
N ASP A 317 13.53 31.86 3.36
CA ASP A 317 14.05 32.42 2.13
C ASP A 317 15.07 31.42 1.56
N SER A 318 14.68 30.69 0.50
CA SER A 318 15.66 30.05 -0.39
C SER A 318 16.01 31.05 -1.49
N HIS A 319 17.18 30.88 -2.11
CA HIS A 319 17.70 31.82 -3.11
C HIS A 319 16.79 32.04 -4.35
N ASP A 320 15.71 31.27 -4.50
CA ASP A 320 14.77 31.38 -5.63
C ASP A 320 13.27 31.20 -5.31
N SER A 321 12.88 30.82 -4.08
CA SER A 321 11.46 30.63 -3.71
C SER A 321 11.21 30.62 -2.21
N ARG A 322 10.00 31.01 -1.80
CA ARG A 322 9.57 30.96 -0.39
C ARG A 322 9.08 29.56 -0.05
N ILE A 323 9.90 28.76 0.62
CA ILE A 323 9.52 27.40 1.02
C ILE A 323 8.80 27.47 2.37
N PRO A 324 7.56 26.97 2.48
CA PRO A 324 6.85 26.93 3.74
C PRO A 324 7.55 25.98 4.71
N VAL A 325 7.73 26.44 5.95
CA VAL A 325 8.34 25.70 7.04
C VAL A 325 7.24 25.30 8.02
N VAL A 326 7.16 24.01 8.30
CA VAL A 326 6.14 23.41 9.17
C VAL A 326 6.85 22.68 10.30
N THR A 327 6.63 23.12 11.54
CA THR A 327 7.25 22.51 12.71
C THR A 327 6.38 21.37 13.23
N LEU A 328 6.94 20.15 13.26
CA LEU A 328 6.27 18.99 13.84
C LEU A 328 6.79 18.79 15.27
N HIS A 329 5.86 18.52 16.18
CA HIS A 329 6.15 18.28 17.59
C HIS A 329 5.84 16.82 17.94
N ASN A 330 6.43 16.31 19.03
CA ASN A 330 6.20 14.95 19.56
C ASN A 330 6.59 13.81 18.59
N ILE A 331 7.58 14.03 17.74
CA ILE A 331 8.15 13.01 16.87
C ILE A 331 9.66 13.22 16.78
N SER A 332 10.42 12.14 16.94
CA SER A 332 11.88 12.24 16.85
C SER A 332 12.34 12.40 15.39
N ALA A 333 13.49 13.03 15.19
CA ALA A 333 14.06 13.16 13.85
C ALA A 333 14.38 11.79 13.20
N GLU A 334 14.79 10.78 13.97
CA GLU A 334 15.04 9.42 13.50
C GLU A 334 13.74 8.74 13.03
N VAL A 335 12.67 8.85 13.82
CA VAL A 335 11.35 8.29 13.46
C VAL A 335 10.80 8.98 12.23
N PHE A 336 10.94 10.30 12.15
CA PHE A 336 10.52 11.06 10.97
C PHE A 336 11.33 10.70 9.73
N ALA A 337 12.63 10.42 9.84
CA ALA A 337 13.44 9.96 8.72
C ALA A 337 12.92 8.61 8.15
N ILE A 338 12.50 7.68 9.03
CA ILE A 338 11.89 6.40 8.61
C ILE A 338 10.57 6.65 7.88
N LEU A 339 9.74 7.56 8.40
CA LEU A 339 8.48 7.95 7.77
C LEU A 339 8.70 8.57 6.39
N VAL A 340 9.65 9.51 6.26
CA VAL A 340 10.03 10.12 4.97
C VAL A 340 10.45 9.05 3.98
N HIS A 341 11.27 8.08 4.43
CA HIS A 341 11.70 6.97 3.58
C HIS A 341 10.53 6.10 3.12
N TYR A 342 9.60 5.78 4.00
CA TYR A 342 8.40 5.03 3.65
C TYR A 342 7.53 5.78 2.63
N LEU A 343 7.31 7.08 2.82
CA LEU A 343 6.48 7.89 1.94
C LEU A 343 7.02 7.97 0.50
N TYR A 344 8.34 7.95 0.32
CA TYR A 344 9.00 8.03 -0.99
C TYR A 344 9.28 6.67 -1.63
N CYS A 345 9.51 5.62 -0.83
CA CYS A 345 10.01 4.34 -1.35
C CYS A 345 9.04 3.17 -1.14
N ASN A 346 8.00 3.35 -0.31
CA ASN A 346 7.11 2.29 0.19
C ASN A 346 7.83 1.15 0.94
N GLN A 347 9.04 1.43 1.42
CA GLN A 347 9.85 0.50 2.18
C GLN A 347 10.02 1.03 3.59
N THR A 348 9.86 0.14 4.57
CA THR A 348 10.00 0.48 5.97
C THR A 348 11.30 -0.12 6.51
N ILE A 349 12.04 0.69 7.27
CA ILE A 349 13.25 0.28 7.97
C ILE A 349 12.92 0.25 9.46
N VAL A 350 12.29 -0.84 9.91
CA VAL A 350 11.94 -1.05 11.32
C VAL A 350 12.72 -2.19 11.94
N ASN A 351 12.99 -2.06 13.23
CA ASN A 351 13.64 -3.06 14.07
C ASN A 351 12.93 -3.11 15.45
N MET A 352 13.41 -3.97 16.36
CA MET A 352 12.82 -4.09 17.70
C MET A 352 12.92 -2.80 18.53
N GLU A 353 13.92 -1.95 18.27
CA GLU A 353 14.16 -0.72 19.03
C GLU A 353 13.21 0.41 18.63
N ASN A 354 12.90 0.54 17.34
CA ASN A 354 12.14 1.68 16.80
C ASN A 354 10.70 1.34 16.36
N SER A 355 10.34 0.06 16.23
CA SER A 355 9.05 -0.36 15.66
C SER A 355 7.84 0.25 16.37
N MET A 356 7.93 0.41 17.70
CA MET A 356 6.88 0.99 18.53
C MET A 356 6.71 2.49 18.28
N ASP A 357 7.81 3.25 18.30
CA ASP A 357 7.78 4.70 18.08
C ASP A 357 7.33 5.03 16.64
N VAL A 358 7.78 4.23 15.67
CA VAL A 358 7.34 4.35 14.27
C VAL A 358 5.84 4.04 14.13
N MET A 359 5.33 3.03 14.85
CA MET A 359 3.90 2.70 14.85
C MET A 359 3.05 3.84 15.44
N VAL A 360 3.46 4.40 16.58
CA VAL A 360 2.81 5.54 17.22
C VAL A 360 2.80 6.75 16.28
N ALA A 361 3.95 7.08 15.68
CA ALA A 361 4.06 8.18 14.73
C ALA A 361 3.21 7.96 13.47
N ALA A 362 3.19 6.73 12.94
CA ALA A 362 2.38 6.38 11.78
C ALA A 362 0.87 6.52 12.06
N ASP A 363 0.41 6.19 13.26
CA ASP A 363 -0.98 6.41 13.67
C ASP A 363 -1.29 7.89 13.84
N MET A 364 -0.45 8.62 14.60
CA MET A 364 -0.60 10.07 14.84
C MET A 364 -0.63 10.88 13.54
N LEU A 365 0.21 10.51 12.57
CA LEU A 365 0.34 11.19 11.28
C LEU A 365 -0.55 10.56 10.18
N LEU A 366 -1.48 9.67 10.55
CA LEU A 366 -2.44 9.03 9.65
C LEU A 366 -1.79 8.41 8.41
N VAL A 367 -0.74 7.61 8.61
CA VAL A 367 -0.01 6.83 7.60
C VAL A 367 -0.34 5.33 7.76
N PRO A 368 -1.54 4.87 7.39
CA PRO A 368 -2.02 3.52 7.70
C PRO A 368 -1.16 2.41 7.07
N GLY A 369 -0.56 2.66 5.91
CA GLY A 369 0.32 1.69 5.27
C GLY A 369 1.61 1.43 6.07
N LEU A 370 2.21 2.46 6.67
CA LEU A 370 3.38 2.32 7.54
C LEU A 370 3.00 1.62 8.85
N LYS A 371 1.86 2.00 9.44
CA LYS A 371 1.31 1.36 10.63
C LYS A 371 1.11 -0.15 10.42
N ARG A 372 0.55 -0.54 9.27
CA ARG A 372 0.39 -1.96 8.89
C ARG A 372 1.73 -2.66 8.69
N GLN A 373 2.72 -2.04 8.04
CA GLN A 373 4.04 -2.65 7.88
C GLN A 373 4.76 -2.85 9.23
N CYS A 374 4.59 -1.93 10.19
CA CYS A 374 5.05 -2.11 11.56
C CYS A 374 4.34 -3.29 12.24
N GLY A 375 3.02 -3.41 12.05
CA GLY A 375 2.24 -4.53 12.57
C GLY A 375 2.69 -5.88 12.02
N VAL A 376 2.92 -5.97 10.70
CA VAL A 376 3.48 -7.17 10.06
C VAL A 376 4.85 -7.51 10.65
N TYR A 377 5.73 -6.53 10.84
CA TYR A 377 7.03 -6.75 11.48
C TYR A 377 6.86 -7.32 12.89
N LEU A 378 6.05 -6.70 13.75
CA LEU A 378 5.80 -7.21 15.11
C LEU A 378 5.25 -8.65 15.11
N GLY A 379 4.36 -8.97 14.17
CA GLY A 379 3.85 -10.34 13.99
C GLY A 379 4.91 -11.39 13.67
N THR A 380 6.01 -10.99 13.01
CA THR A 380 7.18 -11.89 12.79
C THR A 380 8.07 -12.04 14.03
N GLN A 381 7.92 -11.15 15.01
CA GLN A 381 8.73 -11.11 16.23
C GLN A 381 7.92 -11.58 17.47
N LEU A 382 6.90 -12.43 17.28
CA LEU A 382 6.09 -12.97 18.38
C LEU A 382 6.84 -14.04 19.18
N HIS A 383 6.81 -13.87 20.50
CA HIS A 383 7.38 -14.75 21.51
C HIS A 383 6.36 -14.89 22.66
N THR A 384 6.48 -15.94 23.45
CA THR A 384 5.60 -16.15 24.63
C THR A 384 5.69 -14.99 25.62
N ASP A 385 6.83 -14.32 25.71
CA ASP A 385 7.07 -13.24 26.67
C ASP A 385 6.51 -11.89 26.21
N ASN A 386 6.18 -11.74 24.91
CA ASN A 386 5.75 -10.44 24.35
C ASN A 386 4.36 -10.47 23.70
N VAL A 387 3.79 -11.64 23.42
CA VAL A 387 2.55 -11.77 22.63
C VAL A 387 1.35 -11.07 23.27
N ILE A 388 1.24 -11.07 24.60
CA ILE A 388 0.14 -10.40 25.32
C ILE A 388 0.23 -8.88 25.17
N ILE A 389 1.45 -8.33 25.27
CA ILE A 389 1.70 -6.90 25.09
C ILE A 389 1.41 -6.51 23.63
N ILE A 390 1.89 -7.30 22.66
CA ILE A 390 1.64 -7.05 21.23
C ILE A 390 0.15 -7.18 20.90
N LEU A 391 -0.59 -8.11 21.52
CA LEU A 391 -2.05 -8.18 21.38
C LEU A 391 -2.71 -6.89 21.86
N ARG A 392 -2.38 -6.40 23.06
CA ARG A 392 -2.93 -5.15 23.60
C ARG A 392 -2.64 -3.98 22.66
N LEU A 393 -1.42 -3.90 22.13
CA LEU A 393 -1.05 -2.89 21.14
C LEU A 393 -1.84 -3.02 19.84
N SER A 394 -2.07 -4.25 19.35
CA SER A 394 -2.87 -4.48 18.16
C SER A 394 -4.31 -3.99 18.32
N ARG A 395 -4.91 -4.17 19.51
CA ARG A 395 -6.24 -3.65 19.85
C ARG A 395 -6.22 -2.12 19.92
N MET A 396 -5.24 -1.53 20.61
CA MET A 396 -5.07 -0.07 20.74
C MET A 396 -4.92 0.63 19.38
N PHE A 397 -4.11 0.09 18.47
CA PHE A 397 -3.85 0.67 17.15
C PHE A 397 -4.81 0.19 16.05
N GLN A 398 -5.80 -0.63 16.40
CA GLN A 398 -6.79 -1.21 15.48
C GLN A 398 -6.12 -1.97 14.32
N LEU A 399 -5.25 -2.92 14.66
CA LEU A 399 -4.53 -3.80 13.74
C LEU A 399 -5.08 -5.23 13.83
N PRO A 400 -6.26 -5.53 13.24
CA PRO A 400 -6.95 -6.80 13.44
C PRO A 400 -6.14 -8.01 12.97
N ARG A 401 -5.36 -7.89 11.88
CA ARG A 401 -4.50 -8.97 11.41
C ARG A 401 -3.37 -9.31 12.38
N LEU A 402 -2.80 -8.31 13.04
CA LEU A 402 -1.79 -8.54 14.08
C LEU A 402 -2.44 -9.17 15.31
N GLY A 403 -3.64 -8.72 15.68
CA GLY A 403 -4.41 -9.33 16.77
C GLY A 403 -4.67 -10.81 16.52
N ASP A 404 -5.19 -11.15 15.35
CA ASP A 404 -5.41 -12.53 14.92
C ASP A 404 -4.12 -13.37 14.95
N GLN A 405 -3.00 -12.82 14.47
CA GLN A 405 -1.69 -13.47 14.56
C GLN A 405 -1.25 -13.73 16.02
N CYS A 406 -1.49 -12.78 16.92
CA CYS A 406 -1.20 -12.94 18.35
C CYS A 406 -2.04 -14.06 18.95
N VAL A 407 -3.35 -14.08 18.67
CA VAL A 407 -4.25 -15.12 19.20
C VAL A 407 -3.90 -16.49 18.63
N ALA A 408 -3.63 -16.60 17.33
CA ALA A 408 -3.17 -17.83 16.71
C ALA A 408 -1.87 -18.33 17.34
N PHE A 409 -0.93 -17.43 17.63
CA PHE A 409 0.32 -17.77 18.33
C PHE A 409 0.06 -18.24 19.77
N MET A 410 -0.81 -17.56 20.52
CA MET A 410 -1.19 -17.96 21.88
C MET A 410 -1.88 -19.33 21.90
N ALA A 411 -2.85 -19.57 21.00
CA ALA A 411 -3.53 -20.86 20.88
C ALA A 411 -2.56 -22.02 20.62
N LYS A 412 -1.51 -21.76 19.83
CA LYS A 412 -0.45 -22.75 19.57
C LYS A 412 0.38 -23.05 20.82
N ASN A 413 0.68 -22.03 21.63
CA ASN A 413 1.54 -22.11 22.81
C ASN A 413 0.78 -22.00 24.15
N LEU A 414 -0.49 -22.44 24.17
CA LEU A 414 -1.44 -22.12 25.23
C LEU A 414 -0.94 -22.49 26.64
N ASP A 415 -0.28 -23.63 26.80
CA ASP A 415 0.19 -24.11 28.10
C ASP A 415 1.12 -23.09 28.80
N GLN A 416 2.04 -22.48 28.06
CA GLN A 416 2.94 -21.45 28.61
C GLN A 416 2.21 -20.12 28.88
N ILE A 417 1.20 -19.80 28.08
CA ILE A 417 0.43 -18.56 28.21
C ILE A 417 -0.48 -18.60 29.44
N LEU A 418 -1.09 -19.75 29.74
CA LEU A 418 -1.96 -19.94 30.92
C LEU A 418 -1.22 -19.75 32.25
N GLU A 419 0.09 -19.96 32.27
CA GLU A 419 0.94 -19.75 33.45
C GLU A 419 1.25 -18.27 33.71
N GLN A 420 1.06 -17.39 32.73
CA GLN A 420 1.40 -15.98 32.84
C GLN A 420 0.29 -15.18 33.54
N GLN A 421 0.67 -14.39 34.55
CA GLN A 421 -0.27 -13.51 35.26
C GLN A 421 -0.88 -12.45 34.34
N GLU A 422 -0.12 -11.94 33.38
CA GLU A 422 -0.59 -10.92 32.44
C GLU A 422 -1.74 -11.42 31.56
N PHE A 423 -1.80 -12.73 31.30
CA PHE A 423 -2.90 -13.37 30.56
C PHE A 423 -4.17 -13.46 31.42
N ARG A 424 -4.02 -13.83 32.70
CA ARG A 424 -5.13 -13.84 33.67
C ARG A 424 -5.74 -12.45 33.80
N ASP A 425 -4.90 -11.43 33.90
CA ASP A 425 -5.33 -10.03 33.98
C ASP A 425 -6.06 -9.58 32.69
N LEU A 426 -5.60 -10.05 31.52
CA LEU A 426 -6.28 -9.79 30.24
C LEU A 426 -7.68 -10.41 30.20
N VAL A 427 -7.82 -11.68 30.59
CA VAL A 427 -9.12 -12.37 30.62
C VAL A 427 -10.09 -11.69 31.57
N LEU A 428 -9.62 -11.28 32.76
CA LEU A 428 -10.41 -10.53 33.72
C LEU A 428 -10.85 -9.16 33.18
N ALA A 429 -9.96 -8.46 32.47
CA ALA A 429 -10.30 -7.17 31.86
C ALA A 429 -11.39 -7.31 30.78
N ASP A 430 -11.24 -8.28 29.87
CA ASP A 430 -12.25 -8.55 28.83
C ASP A 430 -13.59 -8.96 29.46
N ALA A 431 -13.59 -9.78 30.52
CA ALA A 431 -14.81 -10.17 31.23
C ALA A 431 -15.52 -8.99 31.92
N GLN A 432 -14.76 -8.06 32.50
CA GLN A 432 -15.32 -6.84 33.09
C GLN A 432 -15.96 -5.93 32.04
N GLU A 433 -15.37 -5.87 30.84
CA GLU A 433 -15.90 -5.07 29.74
C GLU A 433 -17.26 -5.60 29.26
N VAL A 434 -17.42 -6.92 29.15
CA VAL A 434 -18.70 -7.58 28.84
C VAL A 434 -19.76 -7.25 29.89
N GLN A 435 -19.43 -7.39 31.18
CA GLN A 435 -20.36 -7.06 32.28
C GLN A 435 -20.78 -5.58 32.25
N GLY A 436 -19.82 -4.67 31.98
CA GLY A 436 -20.08 -3.24 31.88
C GLY A 436 -21.03 -2.86 30.75
N ARG A 437 -21.02 -3.63 29.65
CA ARG A 437 -21.93 -3.44 28.51
C ARG A 437 -23.31 -4.11 28.70
N GLN A 438 -23.51 -4.88 29.79
CA GLN A 438 -24.69 -5.72 30.03
C GLN A 438 -24.97 -6.72 28.90
N GLU A 439 -23.92 -7.14 28.20
CA GLU A 439 -24.02 -8.14 27.15
C GLU A 439 -24.01 -9.53 27.80
N THR A 440 -24.76 -10.47 27.21
CA THR A 440 -24.67 -11.89 27.58
C THR A 440 -23.57 -12.60 26.81
N ASP A 441 -22.65 -11.83 26.22
CA ASP A 441 -21.61 -12.36 25.34
C ASP A 441 -20.52 -13.06 26.15
N THR A 442 -19.84 -13.97 25.48
CA THR A 442 -18.65 -14.66 25.91
C THR A 442 -17.45 -13.70 25.96
N VAL A 443 -16.46 -14.02 26.78
CA VAL A 443 -15.23 -13.23 26.88
C VAL A 443 -14.48 -13.27 25.55
N GLU A 444 -14.26 -12.12 24.92
CA GLU A 444 -13.76 -12.01 23.54
C GLU A 444 -12.48 -12.82 23.29
N ILE A 445 -11.42 -12.62 24.10
CA ILE A 445 -10.15 -13.36 23.94
C ILE A 445 -10.31 -14.88 24.08
N VAL A 446 -11.24 -15.33 24.92
CA VAL A 446 -11.50 -16.75 25.15
C VAL A 446 -12.13 -17.37 23.91
N ASP A 447 -13.06 -16.67 23.29
CA ASP A 447 -13.73 -17.11 22.07
C ASP A 447 -12.81 -17.10 20.85
N GLU A 448 -11.97 -16.08 20.71
CA GLU A 448 -10.94 -16.04 19.67
C GLU A 448 -9.97 -17.23 19.83
N LEU A 449 -9.55 -17.55 21.06
CA LEU A 449 -8.73 -18.74 21.33
C LEU A 449 -9.47 -20.04 21.01
N ARG A 450 -10.72 -20.19 21.44
CA ARG A 450 -11.57 -21.37 21.11
C ARG A 450 -11.67 -21.56 19.60
N TYR A 451 -11.86 -20.47 18.85
CA TYR A 451 -11.90 -20.50 17.40
C TYR A 451 -10.60 -21.02 16.79
N HIS A 452 -9.45 -20.45 17.16
CA HIS A 452 -8.13 -20.86 16.63
C HIS A 452 -7.73 -22.28 17.03
N ILE A 453 -8.03 -22.70 18.26
CA ILE A 453 -7.79 -24.08 18.72
C ILE A 453 -8.63 -25.07 17.90
N SER A 454 -9.88 -24.73 17.60
CA SER A 454 -10.80 -25.61 16.87
C SER A 454 -10.52 -25.62 15.36
N SER A 455 -10.14 -24.49 14.78
CA SER A 455 -9.91 -24.33 13.34
C SER A 455 -8.59 -24.97 12.87
N ALA A 456 -7.61 -25.11 13.76
CA ALA A 456 -6.31 -25.74 13.47
C ALA A 456 -6.38 -27.28 13.32
N VAL A 457 -7.51 -27.91 13.63
CA VAL A 457 -7.63 -29.37 13.70
C VAL A 457 -7.85 -30.00 12.32
N GLN A 458 -6.85 -30.71 11.82
CA GLN A 458 -6.92 -31.44 10.55
C GLN A 458 -6.76 -32.97 10.70
N THR A 459 -6.41 -33.45 11.89
CA THR A 459 -6.10 -34.87 12.16
C THR A 459 -6.72 -35.33 13.46
N ILE A 460 -6.88 -36.66 13.63
CA ILE A 460 -7.40 -37.26 14.86
C ILE A 460 -6.52 -36.90 16.08
N SER A 461 -5.20 -36.86 15.91
CA SER A 461 -4.28 -36.41 16.96
C SER A 461 -4.53 -34.94 17.33
N GLY A 462 -4.76 -34.08 16.34
CA GLY A 462 -5.11 -32.67 16.56
C GLY A 462 -6.44 -32.50 17.32
N ILE A 463 -7.42 -33.39 17.13
CA ILE A 463 -8.68 -33.36 17.89
C ILE A 463 -8.41 -33.56 19.39
N HIS A 464 -7.52 -34.49 19.74
CA HIS A 464 -7.20 -34.75 21.15
C HIS A 464 -6.46 -33.57 21.78
N GLU A 465 -5.45 -33.04 21.10
CA GLU A 465 -4.69 -31.85 21.57
C GLU A 465 -5.62 -30.63 21.75
N ALA A 466 -6.50 -30.37 20.79
CA ALA A 466 -7.46 -29.26 20.87
C ALA A 466 -8.42 -29.43 22.06
N ARG A 467 -8.92 -30.63 22.33
CA ARG A 467 -9.77 -30.90 23.51
C ARG A 467 -9.04 -30.64 24.82
N THR A 468 -7.78 -31.06 24.92
CA THR A 468 -6.97 -30.80 26.11
C THR A 468 -6.79 -29.29 26.33
N LYS A 469 -6.43 -28.55 25.28
CA LYS A 469 -6.29 -27.09 25.33
C LYS A 469 -7.58 -26.36 25.73
N LEU A 470 -8.72 -26.78 25.17
CA LEU A 470 -10.04 -26.23 25.53
C LEU A 470 -10.39 -26.51 27.00
N SER A 471 -10.11 -27.73 27.50
CA SER A 471 -10.34 -28.08 28.90
C SER A 471 -9.45 -27.26 29.85
N SER A 472 -8.20 -26.99 29.49
CA SER A 472 -7.32 -26.11 30.27
C SER A 472 -7.84 -24.66 30.32
N LEU A 473 -8.44 -24.18 29.22
CA LEU A 473 -9.07 -22.87 29.14
C LEU A 473 -10.31 -22.78 30.05
N GLU A 474 -11.16 -23.82 30.05
CA GLU A 474 -12.32 -23.93 30.94
C GLU A 474 -11.89 -23.92 32.42
N ALA A 475 -10.86 -24.69 32.76
CA ALA A 475 -10.32 -24.72 34.11
C ALA A 475 -9.79 -23.35 34.58
N LEU A 476 -9.23 -22.54 33.67
CA LEU A 476 -8.83 -21.17 33.98
C LEU A 476 -10.05 -20.28 34.27
N LEU A 477 -11.12 -20.37 33.49
CA LEU A 477 -12.34 -19.57 33.71
C LEU A 477 -12.99 -19.90 35.06
N ASP A 478 -13.05 -21.18 35.41
CA ASP A 478 -13.53 -21.65 36.71
C ASP A 478 -12.68 -21.07 37.85
N ASP A 479 -11.35 -21.08 37.72
CA ASP A 479 -10.41 -20.51 38.71
C ASP A 479 -10.59 -18.99 38.86
N LEU A 480 -10.91 -18.29 37.77
CA LEU A 480 -11.19 -16.86 37.77
C LEU A 480 -12.63 -16.50 38.18
N GLY A 481 -13.51 -17.48 38.39
CA GLY A 481 -14.90 -17.27 38.76
C GLY A 481 -15.75 -16.63 37.65
N ILE A 482 -15.39 -16.86 36.39
CA ILE A 482 -16.11 -16.37 35.21
C ILE A 482 -17.01 -17.51 34.72
N GLU A 483 -18.33 -17.32 34.75
CA GLU A 483 -19.27 -18.30 34.19
C GLU A 483 -19.05 -18.40 32.66
N ALA A 484 -18.85 -19.65 32.19
CA ALA A 484 -18.43 -19.98 30.83
C ALA A 484 -19.52 -19.86 29.75
#